data_AF-A0A3E1K7G6-F1
#
_entry.id   AF-A0A3E1K7G6-F1
#
_cell.length_a   1.000
_cell.length_b   1.000
_cell.length_c   1.000
_cell.angle_alpha   90.00
_cell.angle_beta   90.00
_cell.angle_gamma   90.00
#
_symmetry.space_group_name_H-M   'P 1'
#
loop_
_entity.id
_entity.type
_entity.pdbx_description
1 polymer ?
#
loop_
_entity_poly.entity_id
_entity_poly.type
_entity_poly.pdbx_seq_one_letter_code
_entity_poly.pdbx_strand_id
1 'polypeptide(L)'
;MLGLSACDQAPREVYVPESEPQVELAVRASALEVSVGEPVVLHAERWSRGEWKLVEKRELDSGQCWLRHPPESHEEEVADNLRWEATPSAGVRFNKTPRSDHSRSAVFDQPGKFVLRASSRIWCRPGKQAEGRPIEILVRDDSGRTSIPGQDH
;
A
#
# COMPACT_ATOMS: atom_id res chain seq x y z
N MET A 1 22.14 -25.74 -30.04
CA MET A 1 21.68 -26.84 -29.16
C MET A 1 21.30 -26.25 -27.82
N LEU A 2 20.14 -26.68 -27.31
CA LEU A 2 19.63 -26.70 -25.92
C LEU A 2 20.69 -26.41 -24.84
N GLY A 3 20.49 -25.59 -23.81
CA GLY A 3 19.27 -25.29 -23.05
C GLY A 3 19.55 -25.63 -21.58
N LEU A 4 19.77 -24.64 -20.72
CA LEU A 4 19.80 -24.81 -19.26
C LEU A 4 18.73 -23.90 -18.66
N SER A 5 17.49 -24.36 -18.74
CA SER A 5 16.45 -23.92 -17.82
C SER A 5 16.83 -24.45 -16.44
N ALA A 6 17.40 -23.61 -15.59
CA ALA A 6 17.43 -23.88 -14.16
C ALA A 6 15.96 -23.87 -13.69
N CYS A 7 15.32 -25.03 -13.73
CA CYS A 7 14.01 -25.21 -13.13
C CYS A 7 14.16 -24.98 -11.63
N ASP A 8 13.60 -23.86 -11.18
CA ASP A 8 13.48 -23.47 -9.78
C ASP A 8 12.86 -24.66 -9.02
N GLN A 9 13.69 -25.36 -8.23
CA GLN A 9 13.24 -26.54 -7.51
C GLN A 9 12.19 -26.12 -6.50
N ALA A 10 11.02 -26.77 -6.52
CA ALA A 10 9.97 -26.49 -5.56
C ALA A 10 10.53 -26.59 -4.12
N PRO A 11 10.21 -25.65 -3.23
CA PRO A 11 10.74 -25.67 -1.87
C PRO A 11 10.27 -26.94 -1.16
N ARG A 12 11.22 -27.63 -0.51
CA ARG A 12 10.94 -28.83 0.29
C ARG A 12 10.12 -28.50 1.53
N GLU A 13 10.44 -27.39 2.18
CA GLU A 13 9.78 -26.92 3.39
C GLU A 13 9.13 -25.55 3.15
N VAL A 14 8.01 -25.32 3.81
CA VAL A 14 7.20 -24.09 3.68
C VAL A 14 6.58 -23.72 5.03
N TYR A 15 6.19 -22.46 5.17
CA TYR A 15 5.54 -21.95 6.38
C TYR A 15 4.03 -21.97 6.25
N VAL A 16 3.36 -22.53 7.26
CA VAL A 16 1.91 -22.50 7.41
C VAL A 16 1.53 -21.76 8.69
N PRO A 17 0.40 -21.03 8.72
CA PRO A 17 -0.05 -20.35 9.92
C PRO A 17 -0.55 -21.36 10.98
N GLU A 18 -0.08 -21.26 12.22
CA GLU A 18 -0.60 -22.01 13.37
C GLU A 18 -1.78 -21.31 14.05
N SER A 19 -1.84 -19.98 13.89
CA SER A 19 -2.92 -19.13 14.36
C SER A 19 -3.43 -18.23 13.24
N GLU A 20 -4.63 -17.67 13.43
CA GLU A 20 -5.23 -16.76 12.44
C GLU A 20 -4.33 -15.54 12.22
N PRO A 21 -3.74 -15.34 11.01
CA PRO A 21 -2.87 -14.20 10.76
C PRO A 21 -3.64 -12.89 10.85
N GLN A 22 -3.00 -11.87 11.39
CA GLN A 22 -3.53 -10.52 11.54
C GLN A 22 -2.56 -9.51 10.94
N VAL A 23 -3.13 -8.41 10.42
CA VAL A 23 -2.36 -7.29 9.88
C VAL A 23 -2.92 -6.01 10.48
N GLU A 24 -2.02 -5.13 10.92
CA GLU A 24 -2.32 -3.78 11.39
C GLU A 24 -1.59 -2.77 10.49
N LEU A 25 -2.27 -1.67 10.16
CA LEU A 25 -1.73 -0.60 9.32
C LEU A 25 -1.80 0.73 10.06
N ALA A 26 -0.66 1.41 10.18
CA ALA A 26 -0.61 2.82 10.56
C ALA A 26 -0.31 3.65 9.31
N VAL A 27 -1.18 4.60 8.98
CA VAL A 27 -1.05 5.43 7.78
C VAL A 27 -0.94 6.90 8.16
N ARG A 28 -0.13 7.64 7.41
CA ARG A 28 0.04 9.09 7.57
C ARG A 28 0.25 9.76 6.22
N ALA A 29 -0.02 11.05 6.17
CA ALA A 29 0.22 11.91 5.02
C ALA A 29 1.22 13.01 5.38
N SER A 30 2.00 13.48 4.42
CA SER A 30 2.95 14.58 4.60
C SER A 30 2.26 15.91 4.92
N ALA A 31 1.01 16.07 4.47
CA ALA A 31 0.16 17.22 4.75
C ALA A 31 -1.30 16.76 4.78
N LEU A 32 -2.12 17.44 5.59
CA LEU A 32 -3.59 17.24 5.64
C LEU A 32 -4.34 18.36 4.93
N GLU A 33 -3.62 19.38 4.47
CA GLU A 33 -4.12 20.52 3.73
C GLU A 33 -3.12 20.89 2.64
N VAL A 34 -3.57 20.96 1.38
CA VAL A 34 -2.72 21.24 0.21
C VAL A 34 -3.48 22.07 -0.83
N SER A 35 -2.76 22.69 -1.76
CA SER A 35 -3.38 23.28 -2.96
C SER A 35 -3.66 22.23 -4.05
N VAL A 36 -4.59 22.51 -4.96
CA VAL A 36 -4.77 21.72 -6.17
C VAL A 36 -3.44 21.57 -6.92
N GLY A 37 -3.14 20.35 -7.35
CA GLY A 37 -1.91 20.00 -8.07
C GLY A 37 -0.69 19.77 -7.18
N GLU A 38 -0.73 20.14 -5.90
CA GLU A 38 0.34 19.87 -4.95
C GLU A 38 0.35 18.39 -4.55
N PRO A 39 1.52 17.70 -4.59
CA PRO A 39 1.60 16.30 -4.22
C PRO A 39 1.57 16.10 -2.70
N VAL A 40 0.74 15.17 -2.24
CA VAL A 40 0.80 14.63 -0.88
C VAL A 40 1.59 13.32 -0.92
N VAL A 41 2.57 13.18 -0.02
CA VAL A 41 3.26 11.90 0.20
C VAL A 41 2.50 11.13 1.27
N LEU A 42 2.18 9.88 0.96
CA LEU A 42 1.50 8.92 1.80
C LEU A 42 2.52 7.90 2.28
N HIS A 43 2.44 7.60 3.57
CA HIS A 43 3.29 6.67 4.27
C HIS A 43 2.42 5.62 4.95
N ALA A 44 2.94 4.40 5.07
CA ALA A 44 2.28 3.35 5.79
C ALA A 44 3.27 2.40 6.44
N GLU A 45 3.07 2.10 7.71
CA GLU A 45 3.72 1.01 8.42
C GLU A 45 2.78 -0.19 8.49
N ARG A 46 3.35 -1.40 8.46
CA ARG A 46 2.60 -2.65 8.56
C ARG A 46 3.15 -3.54 9.66
N TRP A 47 2.28 -4.01 10.54
CA TRP A 47 2.60 -5.07 11.50
C TRP A 47 1.86 -6.34 11.13
N SER A 48 2.60 -7.45 11.07
CA SER A 48 2.06 -8.78 10.81
C SER A 48 2.14 -9.60 12.10
N ARG A 49 1.01 -10.13 12.56
CA ARG A 49 0.94 -10.98 13.75
C ARG A 49 0.41 -12.37 13.38
N GLY A 50 0.86 -13.37 14.12
CA GLY A 50 0.51 -14.77 13.91
C GLY A 50 1.74 -15.66 14.05
N GLU A 51 1.50 -16.90 14.44
CA GLU A 51 2.54 -17.92 14.55
C GLU A 51 2.62 -18.71 13.24
N TRP A 52 3.84 -19.02 12.82
CA TRP A 52 4.12 -19.71 11.57
C TRP A 52 4.98 -20.95 11.84
N LYS A 53 4.52 -22.09 11.37
CA LYS A 53 5.23 -23.37 11.50
C LYS A 53 5.84 -23.77 10.17
N LEU A 54 7.10 -24.18 10.23
CA LEU A 54 7.79 -24.82 9.11
C LEU A 54 7.34 -26.29 9.01
N VAL A 55 6.86 -26.69 7.84
CA VAL A 55 6.39 -28.06 7.55
C VAL A 55 6.93 -28.53 6.20
N GLU A 56 7.02 -29.84 6.01
CA GLU A 56 7.36 -30.43 4.72
C GLU A 56 6.20 -30.19 3.74
N LYS A 57 6.49 -29.62 2.57
CA LYS A 57 5.46 -29.23 1.59
C LYS A 57 4.61 -30.40 1.11
N ARG A 58 5.16 -31.62 1.12
CA ARG A 58 4.45 -32.87 0.76
C ARG A 58 3.36 -33.28 1.75
N GLU A 59 3.37 -32.70 2.95
CA GLU A 59 2.39 -32.98 4.03
C GLU A 59 1.18 -32.05 3.96
N LEU A 60 1.19 -31.06 3.05
CA LEU A 60 0.09 -30.12 2.89
C LEU A 60 -1.10 -30.74 2.14
N ASP A 61 -2.29 -30.42 2.61
CA ASP A 61 -3.51 -30.70 1.88
C ASP A 61 -3.57 -29.90 0.57
N SER A 62 -4.26 -30.45 -0.44
CA SER A 62 -4.47 -29.75 -1.70
C SER A 62 -5.18 -28.41 -1.47
N GLY A 63 -4.55 -27.32 -1.90
CA GLY A 63 -5.07 -25.95 -1.74
C GLY A 63 -4.84 -25.32 -0.36
N GLN A 64 -4.16 -26.00 0.57
CA GLN A 64 -3.75 -25.40 1.83
C GLN A 64 -2.81 -24.21 1.59
N CYS A 65 -3.04 -23.10 2.28
CA CYS A 65 -2.18 -21.93 2.14
C CYS A 65 -0.81 -22.16 2.80
N TRP A 66 0.24 -21.74 2.11
CA TRP A 66 1.61 -21.75 2.61
C TRP A 66 2.38 -20.56 2.04
N LEU A 67 3.47 -20.19 2.72
CA LEU A 67 4.42 -19.17 2.28
C LEU A 67 5.83 -19.76 2.24
N ARG A 68 6.69 -19.21 1.38
CA ARG A 68 8.12 -19.56 1.37
C ARG A 68 8.84 -19.06 2.62
N HIS A 69 8.45 -17.88 3.09
CA HIS A 69 8.93 -17.24 4.30
C HIS A 69 7.73 -16.63 5.03
N PRO A 70 7.73 -16.59 6.38
CA PRO A 70 6.72 -15.84 7.11
C PRO A 70 6.84 -14.34 6.73
N PRO A 71 5.73 -13.58 6.80
CA PRO A 71 5.79 -12.13 6.64
C PRO A 71 6.69 -11.52 7.70
N GLU A 72 7.32 -10.40 7.38
CA GLU A 72 8.03 -9.61 8.37
C GLU A 72 7.06 -9.14 9.46
N SER A 73 7.49 -9.19 10.72
CA SER A 73 6.66 -8.79 11.85
C SER A 73 6.32 -7.29 11.81
N HIS A 74 7.22 -6.49 11.26
CA HIS A 74 7.08 -5.05 11.08
C HIS A 74 7.81 -4.61 9.82
N GLU A 75 7.13 -3.83 9.00
CA GLU A 75 7.67 -3.17 7.81
C GLU A 75 7.45 -1.65 7.97
N GLU A 76 8.55 -0.89 7.96
CA GLU A 76 8.57 0.54 8.29
C GLU A 76 7.95 1.45 7.22
N GLU A 77 7.96 1.02 5.96
CA GLU A 77 7.32 1.77 4.88
C GLU A 77 6.85 0.83 3.77
N VAL A 78 5.54 0.81 3.54
CA VAL A 78 4.87 -0.09 2.59
C VAL A 78 3.77 0.61 1.79
N ALA A 79 3.69 1.94 1.80
CA ALA A 79 2.59 2.66 1.14
C ALA A 79 2.47 2.33 -0.36
N ASP A 80 3.57 1.99 -1.03
CA ASP A 80 3.59 1.56 -2.43
C ASP A 80 3.11 0.11 -2.67
N ASN A 81 3.02 -0.69 -1.61
CA ASN A 81 2.48 -2.06 -1.63
C ASN A 81 1.01 -2.14 -1.18
N LEU A 82 0.43 -1.05 -0.67
CA LEU A 82 -0.98 -0.99 -0.28
C LEU A 82 -1.91 -0.65 -1.45
N ARG A 83 -3.16 -1.11 -1.34
CA ARG A 83 -4.27 -0.59 -2.15
C ARG A 83 -4.74 0.72 -1.54
N TRP A 84 -4.82 1.76 -2.36
CA TRP A 84 -5.32 3.07 -1.97
C TRP A 84 -6.63 3.40 -2.68
N GLU A 85 -7.57 3.95 -1.94
CA GLU A 85 -8.85 4.43 -2.44
C GLU A 85 -9.13 5.83 -1.89
N ALA A 86 -9.81 6.65 -2.67
CA ALA A 86 -10.24 7.99 -2.28
C ALA A 86 -11.76 8.11 -2.36
N THR A 87 -12.34 8.90 -1.45
CA THR A 87 -13.74 9.33 -1.49
C THR A 87 -13.78 10.86 -1.39
N PRO A 88 -14.24 11.60 -2.42
CA PRO A 88 -14.63 11.10 -3.73
C PRO A 88 -13.44 10.48 -4.49
N SER A 89 -13.73 9.52 -5.37
CA SER A 89 -12.70 8.88 -6.20
C SER A 89 -12.30 9.76 -7.38
N ALA A 90 -13.23 10.57 -7.87
CA ALA A 90 -12.96 11.58 -8.88
C ALA A 90 -12.00 12.63 -8.31
N GLY A 91 -10.97 12.93 -9.09
CA GLY A 91 -10.04 14.01 -8.81
C GLY A 91 -8.86 13.71 -7.89
N VAL A 92 -8.56 12.42 -7.67
CA VAL A 92 -7.32 11.97 -7.04
C VAL A 92 -6.57 11.05 -7.99
N ARG A 93 -5.27 11.27 -8.14
CA ARG A 93 -4.36 10.38 -8.87
C ARG A 93 -3.25 9.90 -7.95
N PHE A 94 -3.22 8.59 -7.71
CA PHE A 94 -2.11 7.93 -7.02
C PHE A 94 -1.00 7.58 -8.02
N ASN A 95 0.24 7.93 -7.70
CA ASN A 95 1.39 7.52 -8.48
C ASN A 95 1.63 6.01 -8.34
N LYS A 96 1.60 5.26 -9.46
CA LYS A 96 1.78 3.80 -9.45
C LYS A 96 3.24 3.34 -9.51
N THR A 97 4.16 4.23 -9.86
CA THR A 97 5.59 3.95 -9.93
C THR A 97 6.13 3.75 -8.52
N PRO A 98 6.73 2.59 -8.21
CA PRO A 98 7.40 2.37 -6.93
C PRO A 98 8.49 3.41 -6.71
N ARG A 99 8.62 3.88 -5.48
CA ARG A 99 9.69 4.79 -5.07
C ARG A 99 10.72 4.00 -4.27
N SER A 100 11.98 4.43 -4.28
CA SER A 100 13.03 3.78 -3.49
C SER A 100 12.78 3.86 -1.98
N ASP A 101 11.96 4.82 -1.55
CA ASP A 101 11.54 5.01 -0.17
C ASP A 101 10.23 4.27 0.16
N HIS A 102 9.68 3.45 -0.75
CA HIS A 102 8.42 2.71 -0.57
C HIS A 102 7.16 3.57 -0.27
N SER A 103 7.28 4.90 -0.35
CA SER A 103 6.15 5.81 -0.17
C SER A 103 5.25 5.87 -1.42
N ARG A 104 4.03 6.35 -1.26
CA ARG A 104 3.07 6.60 -2.36
C ARG A 104 2.80 8.09 -2.46
N SER A 105 2.69 8.65 -3.66
CA SER A 105 2.24 10.04 -3.82
C SER A 105 0.82 10.11 -4.37
N ALA A 106 0.01 11.05 -3.88
CA ALA A 106 -1.31 11.39 -4.37
C ALA A 106 -1.35 12.86 -4.81
N VAL A 107 -1.95 13.12 -5.97
CA VAL A 107 -2.18 14.48 -6.48
C VAL A 107 -3.67 14.68 -6.70
N PHE A 108 -4.17 15.83 -6.26
CA PHE A 108 -5.57 16.21 -6.36
C PHE A 108 -5.76 17.24 -7.47
N ASP A 109 -6.77 17.09 -8.32
CA ASP A 109 -7.01 17.98 -9.47
C ASP A 109 -8.20 18.94 -9.27
N GLN A 110 -8.92 18.81 -8.16
CA GLN A 110 -10.04 19.66 -7.79
C GLN A 110 -10.04 19.97 -6.29
N PRO A 111 -10.52 21.15 -5.88
CA PRO A 111 -10.65 21.49 -4.47
C PRO A 111 -11.74 20.65 -3.80
N GLY A 112 -11.61 20.43 -2.49
CA GLY A 112 -12.59 19.70 -1.71
C GLY A 112 -11.99 18.88 -0.58
N LYS A 113 -12.84 18.10 0.08
CA LYS A 113 -12.43 17.18 1.14
C LYS A 113 -12.37 15.77 0.58
N PHE A 114 -11.22 15.12 0.76
CA PHE A 114 -10.99 13.75 0.32
C PHE A 114 -10.68 12.85 1.51
N VAL A 115 -11.33 11.69 1.56
CA VAL A 115 -11.05 10.63 2.53
C VAL A 115 -10.24 9.54 1.82
N LEU A 116 -9.01 9.32 2.25
CA LEU A 116 -8.14 8.28 1.75
C LEU A 116 -8.20 7.05 2.65
N ARG A 117 -8.31 5.88 2.04
CA ARG A 117 -8.29 4.58 2.71
C ARG A 117 -7.19 3.71 2.12
N ALA A 118 -6.41 3.09 2.99
CA ALA A 118 -5.41 2.11 2.61
C ALA A 118 -5.82 0.72 3.10
N SER A 119 -5.65 -0.30 2.25
CA SER A 119 -5.86 -1.68 2.64
C SER A 119 -4.70 -2.60 2.22
N SER A 120 -4.45 -3.62 3.05
CA SER A 120 -3.53 -4.71 2.78
C SER A 120 -4.28 -6.02 2.78
N ARG A 121 -3.89 -6.96 1.92
CA ARG A 121 -4.35 -8.35 2.03
C ARG A 121 -3.76 -8.97 3.29
N ILE A 122 -4.51 -9.88 3.91
CA ILE A 122 -4.01 -10.70 5.02
C ILE A 122 -3.54 -12.04 4.44
N TRP A 123 -2.28 -12.41 4.71
CA TRP A 123 -1.72 -13.67 4.22
C TRP A 123 -2.54 -14.86 4.71
N CYS A 124 -2.70 -15.86 3.84
CA CYS A 124 -3.47 -17.06 4.12
C CYS A 124 -4.93 -16.85 4.57
N ARG A 125 -5.51 -15.69 4.24
CA ARG A 125 -6.90 -15.36 4.54
C ARG A 125 -7.58 -14.81 3.27
N PRO A 126 -7.96 -15.68 2.32
CA PRO A 126 -8.54 -15.25 1.06
C PRO A 126 -9.79 -14.40 1.29
N GLY A 127 -9.88 -13.27 0.57
CA GLY A 127 -10.97 -12.31 0.70
C GLY A 127 -10.93 -11.40 1.94
N LYS A 128 -9.99 -11.59 2.87
CA LYS A 128 -9.81 -10.71 4.04
C LYS A 128 -8.76 -9.64 3.78
N GLN A 129 -9.03 -8.45 4.30
CA GLN A 129 -8.13 -7.30 4.21
C GLN A 129 -8.06 -6.62 5.57
N ALA A 130 -6.90 -6.05 5.88
CA ALA A 130 -6.73 -5.09 6.96
C ALA A 130 -6.84 -3.68 6.38
N GLU A 131 -7.49 -2.78 7.12
CA GLU A 131 -7.65 -1.38 6.75
C GLU A 131 -6.92 -0.49 7.74
N GLY A 132 -6.20 0.51 7.23
CA GLY A 132 -5.66 1.59 8.04
C GLY A 132 -6.77 2.57 8.44
N ARG A 133 -6.50 3.40 9.46
CA ARG A 133 -7.38 4.53 9.79
C ARG A 133 -7.47 5.48 8.59
N PRO A 134 -8.67 5.93 8.18
CA PRO A 134 -8.78 6.86 7.06
C PRO A 134 -8.07 8.18 7.33
N ILE A 135 -7.49 8.77 6.28
CA ILE A 135 -6.88 10.10 6.33
C ILE A 135 -7.80 11.07 5.60
N GLU A 136 -8.09 12.22 6.22
CA GLU A 136 -8.83 13.29 5.55
C GLU A 136 -7.87 14.36 5.06
N ILE A 137 -7.93 14.68 3.76
CA ILE A 137 -7.13 15.71 3.10
C ILE A 137 -8.07 16.83 2.64
N LEU A 138 -7.76 18.07 3.01
CA LEU A 138 -8.42 19.26 2.50
C LEU A 138 -7.60 19.83 1.33
N VAL A 139 -8.23 19.96 0.18
CA VAL A 139 -7.61 20.51 -1.02
C VAL A 139 -8.21 21.89 -1.29
N ARG A 140 -7.36 22.92 -1.34
CA ARG A 140 -7.77 24.30 -1.63
C ARG A 140 -7.52 24.64 -3.09
N ASP A 141 -8.32 25.56 -3.62
CA ASP A 141 -8.09 26.11 -4.94
C ASP A 141 -6.83 27.01 -4.91
N ASP A 142 -6.01 26.94 -5.97
CA ASP A 142 -4.79 27.75 -6.15
C ASP A 142 -5.07 29.11 -6.80
N SER A 143 -6.35 29.48 -6.94
CA SER A 143 -6.82 30.76 -7.52
C SER A 143 -6.36 32.03 -6.75
N GLY A 144 -5.49 31.89 -5.75
CA GLY A 144 -4.83 32.97 -5.01
C GLY A 144 -3.52 33.50 -5.60
N ARG A 145 -2.96 32.91 -6.68
CA ARG A 145 -1.92 33.64 -7.46
C ARG A 145 -2.60 34.69 -8.32
N THR A 146 -2.68 35.89 -7.76
CA THR A 146 -2.98 37.13 -8.47
C THR A 146 -2.14 37.20 -9.74
N SER A 147 -2.73 36.87 -10.89
CA SER A 147 -2.28 37.43 -12.16
C SER A 147 -2.43 38.93 -12.03
N ILE A 148 -1.35 39.65 -11.74
CA ILE A 148 -1.30 41.11 -11.88
C ILE A 148 -1.43 41.36 -13.38
N PRO A 149 -2.56 41.89 -13.88
CA PRO A 149 -2.68 42.28 -15.27
C PRO A 149 -2.10 43.69 -15.38
N GLY A 150 -1.00 43.85 -16.11
CA GLY A 150 -0.47 45.16 -16.49
C GLY A 150 0.94 45.45 -15.98
N GLN A 151 1.92 45.08 -16.79
CA GLN A 151 3.09 45.91 -17.01
C GLN A 151 3.29 46.04 -18.52
N ASP A 152 2.48 46.92 -19.11
CA ASP A 152 2.88 47.63 -20.31
C ASP A 152 3.71 48.84 -19.86
N HIS A 153 4.95 48.91 -20.32
CA HIS A 153 5.73 50.14 -20.41
C HIS A 153 6.14 50.33 -21.86
#